data_AF-A0AA35RG41-F1
#
_entry.id   AF-A0AA35RG41-F1
#
_cell.length_a   1.000
_cell.length_b   1.000
_cell.length_c   1.000
_cell.angle_alpha   90.00
_cell.angle_beta   90.00
_cell.angle_gamma   90.00
#
_symmetry.space_group_name_H-M   'P 1'
#
loop_
_entity.id
_entity.type
_entity.pdbx_description
1 polymer ?
#
loop_
_entity_poly.entity_id
_entity_poly.type
_entity_poly.pdbx_seq_one_letter_code
_entity_poly.pdbx_strand_id
1 'polypeptide(L)'
;MPKLMICTGGDEFFQNDDTYYYWDQLQGEKYIRVLPNAEHSCVGHFTSIFFDARAFYYSLLLDVPRPSFKWSMESSTTGGSIALSVDTKPTEVLMFRATTLQDKRRDFRLLIGIPDPSKPTIQPVLWFGEKLRLRPMGHT
;
A
#
# COMPACT_ATOMS: atom_id res chain seq x y z
N MET A 1 -16.82 -3.80 -12.83
CA MET A 1 -16.39 -4.80 -11.84
C MET A 1 -15.47 -4.14 -10.82
N PRO A 2 -15.81 -4.19 -9.52
CA PRO A 2 -14.94 -3.75 -8.43
C PRO A 2 -13.62 -4.53 -8.38
N LYS A 3 -12.53 -3.89 -7.97
CA LYS A 3 -11.18 -4.48 -7.92
C LYS A 3 -10.53 -4.28 -6.55
N LEU A 4 -9.87 -5.30 -6.05
CA LEU A 4 -8.93 -5.21 -4.92
C LEU A 4 -7.55 -5.63 -5.42
N MET A 5 -6.58 -4.72 -5.35
CA MET A 5 -5.19 -5.01 -5.64
C MET A 5 -4.39 -5.12 -4.35
N ILE A 6 -3.57 -6.15 -4.25
CA ILE A 6 -2.68 -6.37 -3.12
C ILE A 6 -1.26 -6.37 -3.66
N CYS A 7 -0.45 -5.44 -3.15
CA CYS A 7 0.95 -5.26 -3.50
C CYS A 7 1.79 -5.34 -2.21
N THR A 8 3.11 -5.35 -2.32
CA THR A 8 4.00 -5.45 -1.15
C THR A 8 5.05 -4.35 -1.15
N GLY A 9 5.47 -3.96 0.05
CA GLY A 9 6.43 -2.89 0.29
C GLY A 9 7.86 -3.20 -0.17
N GLY A 10 8.20 -4.50 -0.29
CA GLY A 10 9.55 -4.98 -0.60
C GLY A 10 9.63 -5.96 -1.76
N ASP A 11 8.63 -5.93 -2.65
CA ASP A 11 8.58 -6.76 -3.87
C ASP A 11 9.83 -6.62 -4.74
N GLU A 12 10.36 -7.73 -5.25
CA GLU A 12 11.54 -7.79 -6.10
C GLU A 12 11.31 -7.32 -7.54
N PHE A 13 10.06 -7.34 -8.01
CA PHE A 13 9.67 -7.17 -9.41
C PHE A 13 8.82 -5.92 -9.66
N PHE A 14 7.93 -5.57 -8.72
CA PHE A 14 6.97 -4.48 -8.86
C PHE A 14 7.25 -3.36 -7.85
N GLN A 15 7.50 -2.14 -8.30
CA GLN A 15 7.77 -1.04 -7.38
C GLN A 15 6.49 -0.56 -6.69
N ASN A 16 6.65 -0.04 -5.47
CA ASN A 16 5.55 0.49 -4.67
C ASN A 16 4.73 1.59 -5.38
N ASP A 17 5.36 2.31 -6.30
CA ASP A 17 4.73 3.38 -7.06
C ASP A 17 4.27 3.00 -8.47
N ASP A 18 4.34 1.72 -8.86
CA ASP A 18 3.92 1.25 -10.20
C ASP A 18 2.46 1.59 -10.53
N THR A 19 1.63 1.69 -9.51
CA THR A 19 0.22 2.09 -9.64
C THR A 19 0.04 3.46 -10.29
N TYR A 20 1.05 4.34 -10.23
CA TYR A 20 1.05 5.63 -10.92
C TYR A 20 0.69 5.49 -12.41
N TYR A 21 1.15 4.43 -13.06
CA TYR A 21 0.97 4.26 -14.50
C TYR A 21 -0.44 3.86 -14.92
N TYR A 22 -1.18 3.15 -14.06
CA TYR A 22 -2.44 2.52 -14.46
C TYR A 22 -3.63 2.79 -13.54
N TRP A 23 -3.41 3.30 -12.31
CA TRP A 23 -4.46 3.47 -11.32
C TRP A 23 -5.64 4.27 -11.86
N ASP A 24 -5.38 5.41 -12.50
CA ASP A 24 -6.42 6.28 -13.05
C ASP A 24 -7.12 5.70 -14.28
N GLN A 25 -6.46 4.80 -15.00
CA GLN A 25 -7.02 4.10 -16.16
C GLN A 25 -7.99 2.98 -15.75
N LEU A 26 -7.91 2.50 -14.50
CA LEU A 26 -8.81 1.46 -14.00
C LEU A 26 -10.24 1.98 -13.87
N GLN A 27 -11.16 1.33 -14.59
CA GLN A 27 -12.58 1.62 -14.55
C GLN A 27 -13.26 1.03 -13.32
N GLY A 28 -14.27 1.74 -12.82
CA GLY A 28 -15.11 1.30 -11.71
C GLY A 28 -14.43 1.40 -10.34
N GLU A 29 -15.09 0.82 -9.35
CA GLU A 29 -14.63 0.76 -7.97
C GLU A 29 -13.30 0.01 -7.85
N LYS A 30 -12.34 0.57 -7.10
CA LYS A 30 -10.97 0.04 -6.99
C LYS A 30 -10.38 0.34 -5.62
N TYR A 31 -9.73 -0.66 -5.05
CA TYR A 31 -9.02 -0.62 -3.78
C TYR A 31 -7.59 -1.12 -3.99
N ILE A 32 -6.67 -0.55 -3.21
CA ILE A 32 -5.29 -1.02 -3.12
C ILE A 32 -4.88 -1.22 -1.68
N ARG A 33 -4.19 -2.31 -1.41
CA ARG A 33 -3.51 -2.59 -0.15
C ARG A 33 -2.05 -2.87 -0.44
N VAL A 34 -1.16 -2.07 0.13
CA VAL A 34 0.29 -2.30 0.10
C VAL A 34 0.69 -2.92 1.44
N LEU A 35 1.19 -4.16 1.41
CA LEU A 35 1.60 -4.88 2.60
C LEU A 35 2.98 -4.40 3.07
N PRO A 36 3.10 -3.81 4.27
CA PRO A 36 4.39 -3.43 4.81
C PRO A 36 5.21 -4.69 5.14
N ASN A 37 6.54 -4.62 5.02
CA ASN A 37 7.46 -5.70 5.41
C ASN A 37 7.19 -7.06 4.72
N ALA A 38 6.61 -7.05 3.52
CA ALA A 38 6.39 -8.24 2.71
C ALA A 38 7.26 -8.16 1.44
N GLU A 39 7.81 -9.31 1.05
CA GLU A 39 8.44 -9.54 -0.26
C GLU A 39 7.42 -10.15 -1.24
N HIS A 40 7.82 -10.38 -2.49
CA HIS A 40 6.94 -10.78 -3.58
C HIS A 40 6.01 -11.97 -3.28
N SER A 41 6.54 -13.02 -2.64
CA SER A 41 5.77 -14.22 -2.28
C SER A 41 4.91 -14.06 -1.02
N CYS A 42 4.97 -12.90 -0.38
CA CYS A 42 4.16 -12.54 0.78
C CYS A 42 4.31 -13.53 1.95
N VAL A 43 5.48 -14.15 2.13
CA VAL A 43 5.71 -15.11 3.21
C VAL A 43 5.42 -14.44 4.56
N GLY A 44 4.69 -15.15 5.41
CA GLY A 44 4.23 -14.63 6.71
C GLY A 44 2.98 -13.74 6.67
N HIS A 45 2.46 -13.38 5.49
CA HIS A 45 1.32 -12.45 5.35
C HIS A 45 0.03 -13.11 4.85
N PHE A 46 0.03 -14.43 4.60
CA PHE A 46 -1.09 -15.18 4.03
C PHE A 46 -2.41 -14.95 4.77
N THR A 47 -2.42 -15.04 6.10
CA THR A 47 -3.64 -14.84 6.90
C THR A 47 -4.24 -13.46 6.71
N SER A 48 -3.39 -12.42 6.63
CA SER A 48 -3.86 -11.05 6.40
C SER A 48 -4.47 -10.91 5.01
N ILE A 49 -3.76 -11.38 3.97
CA ILE A 49 -4.23 -11.36 2.58
C ILE A 49 -5.56 -12.10 2.45
N PHE A 50 -5.67 -13.25 3.10
CA PHE A 50 -6.88 -14.05 3.10
C PHE A 50 -8.07 -13.27 3.70
N PHE A 51 -7.88 -12.57 4.82
CA PHE A 51 -8.95 -11.76 5.40
C PHE A 51 -9.37 -10.59 4.50
N ASP A 52 -8.44 -9.95 3.81
CA ASP A 52 -8.77 -8.88 2.84
C ASP A 52 -9.58 -9.40 1.67
N ALA A 53 -9.07 -10.46 1.02
CA ALA A 53 -9.73 -11.07 -0.12
C ALA A 53 -11.12 -11.59 0.27
N ARG A 54 -11.25 -12.23 1.43
CA ARG A 54 -12.51 -12.71 1.99
C ARG A 54 -13.48 -11.55 2.25
N ALA A 55 -13.05 -10.49 2.91
CA ALA A 55 -13.91 -9.35 3.23
C ALA A 55 -14.40 -8.66 1.96
N PHE A 56 -13.50 -8.43 0.99
CA PHE A 56 -13.85 -7.86 -0.30
C PHE A 56 -14.82 -8.76 -1.07
N TYR A 57 -14.53 -10.05 -1.18
CA TYR A 57 -15.42 -11.02 -1.84
C TYR A 57 -16.82 -11.05 -1.21
N TYR A 58 -16.92 -11.13 0.12
CA TYR A 58 -18.22 -11.13 0.79
C TYR A 58 -18.98 -9.83 0.58
N SER A 59 -18.29 -8.69 0.56
CA SER A 59 -18.96 -7.41 0.30
C SER A 59 -19.59 -7.35 -1.10
N LEU A 60 -19.00 -8.05 -2.08
CA LEU A 60 -19.57 -8.17 -3.42
C LEU A 60 -20.74 -9.14 -3.44
N LEU A 61 -20.59 -10.30 -2.80
CA LEU A 61 -21.61 -11.35 -2.76
C LEU A 61 -22.90 -10.89 -2.04
N LEU A 62 -22.74 -10.12 -0.97
CA LEU A 62 -23.83 -9.69 -0.09
C LEU A 62 -24.28 -8.25 -0.36
N ASP A 63 -23.74 -7.61 -1.40
CA ASP A 63 -24.00 -6.20 -1.74
C ASP A 63 -23.83 -5.25 -0.54
N VAL A 64 -22.82 -5.51 0.29
CA VAL A 64 -22.50 -4.64 1.43
C VAL A 64 -21.84 -3.37 0.90
N PRO A 65 -22.34 -2.17 1.27
CA PRO A 65 -21.70 -0.92 0.90
C PRO A 65 -20.24 -0.88 1.36
N ARG A 66 -19.35 -0.46 0.45
CA ARG A 66 -17.92 -0.27 0.74
C ARG A 66 -17.59 1.23 0.71
N PRO A 67 -16.58 1.68 1.49
CA PRO A 67 -16.25 3.08 1.58
C PRO A 67 -15.66 3.60 0.27
N SER A 68 -16.13 4.75 -0.20
CA SER A 68 -15.46 5.49 -1.26
C SER A 68 -14.44 6.46 -0.66
N PHE A 69 -13.32 6.60 -1.36
CA PHE A 69 -12.25 7.50 -0.96
C PHE A 69 -11.62 8.16 -2.18
N LYS A 70 -11.10 9.36 -1.94
CA LYS A 70 -10.32 10.13 -2.90
C LYS A 70 -9.09 10.64 -2.19
N TRP A 71 -7.98 10.67 -2.89
CA TRP A 71 -6.78 11.29 -2.36
C TRP A 71 -6.10 12.14 -3.42
N SER A 72 -5.35 13.12 -2.95
CA SER A 72 -4.36 13.84 -3.74
C SER A 72 -3.02 13.76 -3.04
N MET A 73 -1.95 13.83 -3.83
CA MET A 73 -0.58 13.90 -3.34
C MET A 73 0.05 15.17 -3.85
N GLU A 74 0.71 15.89 -2.96
CA GLU A 74 1.52 17.05 -3.30
C GLU A 74 2.96 16.79 -2.87
N SER A 75 3.92 17.20 -3.67
CA SER A 75 5.34 17.05 -3.35
C SER A 75 6.11 18.31 -3.71
N SER A 76 7.07 18.66 -2.88
CA SER A 76 8.05 19.72 -3.09
C SER A 76 9.46 19.16 -2.94
N THR A 77 10.48 20.01 -3.10
CA THR A 77 11.87 19.65 -2.82
C THR A 77 12.14 19.37 -1.33
N THR A 78 11.26 19.81 -0.43
CA THR A 78 11.45 19.70 1.03
C THR A 78 10.50 18.70 1.69
N GLY A 79 9.55 18.12 0.96
CA GLY A 79 8.62 17.14 1.51
C GLY A 79 7.42 16.85 0.62
N GLY A 80 6.39 16.24 1.19
CA GLY A 80 5.13 16.00 0.50
C GLY A 80 3.96 15.84 1.47
N SER A 81 2.75 15.91 0.93
CA SER A 81 1.50 15.75 1.66
C SER A 81 0.57 14.79 0.92
N ILE A 82 -0.24 14.07 1.68
CA ILE A 82 -1.32 13.22 1.14
C ILE A 82 -2.61 13.70 1.80
N ALA A 83 -3.54 14.20 0.99
CA ALA A 83 -4.87 14.59 1.46
C ALA A 83 -5.85 13.46 1.12
N LEU A 84 -6.30 12.71 2.13
CA LEU A 84 -7.27 11.63 2.00
C LEU A 84 -8.65 12.09 2.47
N SER A 85 -9.66 11.90 1.63
CA SER A 85 -11.08 12.09 1.98
C SER A 85 -11.81 10.75 1.83
N VAL A 86 -12.61 10.39 2.82
CA VAL A 86 -13.36 9.13 2.90
C VAL A 86 -14.82 9.46 3.26
N ASP A 87 -15.77 8.82 2.60
CA ASP A 87 -17.21 9.01 2.84
C ASP A 87 -17.71 8.36 4.14
N THR A 88 -16.94 7.40 4.64
CA THR A 88 -17.24 6.60 5.82
C THR A 88 -16.23 6.91 6.90
N LYS A 89 -16.70 7.09 8.14
CA LYS A 89 -15.82 7.34 9.28
C LYS A 89 -14.89 6.14 9.51
N PRO A 90 -13.56 6.28 9.34
CA PRO A 90 -12.65 5.18 9.59
C PRO A 90 -12.57 4.88 11.09
N THR A 91 -12.38 3.61 11.44
CA THR A 91 -12.05 3.17 12.81
C THR A 91 -10.61 3.53 13.18
N GLU A 92 -9.72 3.51 12.19
CA GLU A 92 -8.33 3.91 12.32
C GLU A 92 -7.72 4.33 10.99
N VAL A 93 -6.64 5.11 11.07
CA VAL A 93 -5.80 5.46 9.93
C VAL A 93 -4.37 5.15 10.33
N LEU A 94 -3.69 4.33 9.52
CA LEU A 94 -2.31 3.93 9.73
C LEU A 94 -1.43 4.57 8.65
N MET A 95 -0.35 5.21 9.05
CA MET A 95 0.70 5.71 8.16
C MET A 95 1.90 4.77 8.25
N PHE A 96 2.36 4.27 7.11
CA PHE A 96 3.60 3.50 7.03
C PHE A 96 4.70 4.33 6.39
N ARG A 97 5.91 4.25 6.96
CA ARG A 97 7.12 4.88 6.41
C ARG A 97 8.27 3.91 6.33
N ALA A 98 9.09 4.04 5.30
CA ALA A 98 10.32 3.27 5.13
C ALA A 98 11.40 4.16 4.52
N THR A 99 12.66 3.89 4.86
CA THR A 99 13.84 4.56 4.31
C THR A 99 14.73 3.50 3.69
N THR A 100 15.14 3.70 2.44
CA THR A 100 16.05 2.78 1.74
C THR A 100 17.44 2.83 2.36
N LEU A 101 18.16 1.72 2.37
CA LEU A 101 19.45 1.60 3.08
C LEU A 101 20.64 2.26 2.35
N GLN A 102 20.45 2.66 1.09
CA GLN A 102 21.50 3.25 0.25
C GLN A 102 20.99 4.54 -0.39
N ASP A 103 21.90 5.50 -0.57
CA ASP A 103 21.59 6.81 -1.18
C ASP A 103 21.73 6.83 -2.72
N LYS A 104 22.08 5.68 -3.33
CA LYS A 104 22.31 5.60 -4.78
C LYS A 104 21.03 5.54 -5.59
N ARG A 105 20.01 4.86 -5.07
CA ARG A 105 18.70 4.72 -5.70
C ARG A 105 17.65 4.30 -4.69
N ARG A 106 16.40 4.62 -5.01
CA ARG A 106 15.22 4.16 -4.29
C ARG A 106 15.00 2.67 -4.53
N ASP A 107 15.64 1.83 -3.70
CA ASP A 107 15.52 0.37 -3.75
C ASP A 107 14.83 -0.17 -2.50
N PHE A 108 13.63 -0.71 -2.67
CA PHE A 108 12.84 -1.30 -1.59
C PHE A 108 12.87 -2.82 -1.56
N ARG A 109 13.46 -3.47 -2.58
CA ARG A 109 13.48 -4.94 -2.73
C ARG A 109 14.12 -5.60 -1.52
N LEU A 110 13.49 -6.64 -0.97
CA LEU A 110 14.08 -7.40 0.13
C LEU A 110 15.27 -8.24 -0.35
N LEU A 111 15.15 -8.89 -1.50
CA LEU A 111 16.22 -9.68 -2.11
C LEU A 111 16.79 -9.00 -3.36
N ILE A 112 18.11 -8.92 -3.43
CA ILE A 112 18.83 -8.33 -4.57
C ILE A 112 19.73 -9.39 -5.20
N GLY A 113 19.35 -9.83 -6.40
CA GLY A 113 20.10 -10.79 -7.22
C GLY A 113 21.11 -10.17 -8.20
N ILE A 114 21.51 -8.91 -8.00
CA ILE A 114 22.49 -8.23 -8.88
C ILE A 114 23.79 -8.05 -8.08
N PRO A 115 24.97 -8.38 -8.64
CA PRO A 115 25.21 -8.79 -10.04
C PRO A 115 24.98 -10.29 -10.33
N ASP A 116 24.77 -11.12 -9.31
CA ASP A 116 24.67 -12.59 -9.46
C ASP A 116 23.38 -13.12 -8.78
N PRO A 117 22.38 -13.58 -9.55
CA PRO A 117 21.11 -14.05 -8.99
C PRO A 117 21.23 -15.38 -8.25
N SER A 118 22.34 -16.12 -8.41
CA SER A 118 22.62 -17.34 -7.64
C SER A 118 23.05 -17.04 -6.20
N LYS A 119 23.40 -15.78 -5.90
CA LYS A 119 23.85 -15.32 -4.58
C LYS A 119 23.10 -14.04 -4.17
N PRO A 120 21.78 -14.13 -3.95
CA PRO A 120 21.00 -12.96 -3.59
C PRO A 120 21.47 -12.40 -2.25
N THR A 121 21.51 -11.07 -2.16
CA THR A 121 21.77 -10.35 -0.90
C THR A 121 20.46 -9.86 -0.31
N ILE A 122 20.37 -9.89 1.02
CA ILE A 122 19.21 -9.40 1.75
C ILE A 122 19.39 -7.91 2.04
N GLN A 123 18.37 -7.11 1.74
CA GLN A 123 18.30 -5.68 2.04
C GLN A 123 17.02 -5.38 2.84
N PRO A 124 17.05 -5.46 4.18
CA PRO A 124 15.83 -5.38 5.01
C PRO A 124 15.35 -3.93 5.16
N VAL A 125 14.63 -3.41 4.17
CA VAL A 125 13.96 -2.12 4.27
C VAL A 125 12.69 -2.26 5.11
N LEU A 126 12.72 -1.74 6.32
CA LEU A 126 11.64 -1.87 7.28
C LEU A 126 10.60 -0.75 7.12
N TRP A 127 9.34 -1.16 7.07
CA TRP A 127 8.16 -0.32 7.05
C TRP A 127 7.60 -0.19 8.47
N PHE A 128 7.69 1.01 9.02
CA PHE A 128 7.20 1.34 10.35
C PHE A 128 5.82 1.97 10.25
N GLY A 129 4.84 1.36 10.94
CA GLY A 129 3.48 1.85 11.03
C GLY A 129 3.27 2.76 12.24
N GLU A 130 2.54 3.86 12.05
CA GLU A 130 2.07 4.76 13.10
C GLU A 130 0.57 5.00 12.94
N LYS A 131 -0.16 4.99 14.06
CA LYS A 131 -1.59 5.33 14.06
C LYS A 131 -1.75 6.85 14.06
N LEU A 132 -2.39 7.37 13.02
CA LEU A 132 -2.69 8.79 12.92
C LEU A 132 -3.89 9.17 13.80
N ARG A 133 -3.81 10.36 14.39
CA ARG A 133 -4.91 10.91 15.20
C ARG A 133 -6.02 11.43 14.29
N LEU A 134 -7.18 10.77 14.35
CA LEU A 134 -8.41 11.28 13.73
C LEU A 134 -8.86 12.55 14.45
N ARG A 135 -8.95 13.66 13.72
CA ARG A 135 -9.61 14.87 14.23
C ARG A 135 -11.12 14.68 14.10
N PRO A 136 -11.93 15.01 15.14
CA PRO A 136 -13.37 15.09 14.97
C PRO A 136 -13.69 16.06 13.82
N MET A 137 -14.65 15.71 12.95
CA MET A 137 -15.16 16.67 11.98
C MET A 137 -15.76 17.84 12.76
N GLY A 138 -15.15 19.03 12.62
CA GLY A 138 -15.71 20.24 13.20
C GLY A 138 -17.06 20.52 12.58
N HIS A 139 -18.07 20.80 13.40
CA HIS A 139 -19.31 21.37 12.93
C HIS A 139 -19.02 22.78 12.41
N THR A 140 -19.11 22.95 11.09
CA THR A 140 -19.33 24.26 10.45
C THR A 140 -20.81 24.42 10.16
#